data_AF-A0A6L0WIW4-F1
#
_entry.id   AF-A0A6L0WIW4-F1
#
_cell.length_a   1.000
_cell.length_b   1.000
_cell.length_c   1.000
_cell.angle_alpha   90.00
_cell.angle_beta   90.00
_cell.angle_gamma   90.00
#
_symmetry.space_group_name_H-M   'P 1'
#
loop_
_entity.id
_entity.type
_entity.pdbx_description
1 polymer ?
#
loop_
_entity_poly.entity_id
_entity_poly.type
_entity_poly.pdbx_seq_one_letter_code
_entity_poly.pdbx_strand_id
1 'polypeptide(L)'
;MGPENTLEDCRKFRVILLATEDLSKNVGGMILSKESAEKNCLSGTMFTEMLPNNRIVSGMNVDGKLHSFYEGAPGEEITASMGRLRGGRAALLQAWLPLV
;
A
#
# COMPACT_ATOMS: atom_id res chain seq x y z
N MET A 1 -11.31 -19.48 -2.51
CA MET A 1 -10.32 -19.71 -1.44
C MET A 1 -10.95 -19.14 -0.17
N GLY A 2 -11.15 -19.94 0.88
CA GLY A 2 -11.80 -19.49 2.13
C GLY A 2 -10.85 -19.28 3.30
N PRO A 3 -9.73 -18.54 3.17
CA PRO A 3 -9.03 -18.05 4.35
C PRO A 3 -9.87 -16.96 5.00
N GLU A 4 -9.85 -16.90 6.32
CA GLU A 4 -10.46 -15.79 7.05
C GLU A 4 -9.73 -14.48 6.71
N ASN A 5 -10.46 -13.37 6.66
CA ASN A 5 -9.87 -12.05 6.42
C ASN A 5 -9.22 -11.51 7.72
N THR A 6 -8.28 -12.26 8.28
CA THR A 6 -7.53 -11.86 9.46
C THR A 6 -6.34 -11.00 9.07
N LEU A 7 -5.85 -10.20 10.02
CA LEU A 7 -4.63 -9.42 9.82
C LEU A 7 -3.42 -10.29 9.49
N GLU A 8 -3.38 -11.49 10.07
CA GLU A 8 -2.28 -12.43 9.92
C GLU A 8 -2.30 -13.08 8.53
N ASP A 9 -3.48 -13.42 8.01
CA ASP A 9 -3.61 -14.00 6.67
C ASP A 9 -3.33 -12.95 5.57
N CYS A 10 -3.81 -11.71 5.76
CA CYS A 10 -3.43 -10.58 4.90
C CYS A 10 -1.91 -10.35 4.85
N ARG A 11 -1.23 -10.54 5.98
CA ARG A 11 0.22 -10.39 6.10
C ARG A 11 0.97 -11.54 5.43
N LYS A 12 0.59 -12.79 5.69
CA LYS A 12 1.16 -13.98 5.02
C LYS A 12 1.04 -13.89 3.51
N PHE A 13 -0.12 -13.48 3.00
CA PHE A 13 -0.35 -13.28 1.58
C PHE A 13 0.66 -12.31 0.96
N ARG A 14 0.95 -11.18 1.63
CA ARG A 14 1.94 -10.20 1.16
C ARG A 14 3.37 -10.71 1.21
N VAL A 15 3.72 -11.47 2.25
CA VAL A 15 5.04 -12.11 2.33
C VAL A 15 5.24 -13.08 1.17
N ILE A 16 4.24 -13.89 0.84
CA ILE A 16 4.30 -14.82 -0.31
C ILE A 16 4.57 -14.06 -1.61
N LEU A 17 3.85 -12.95 -1.84
CA LEU A 17 4.06 -12.13 -3.03
C LEU A 17 5.49 -11.56 -3.07
N LEU A 18 5.98 -10.99 -1.97
CA LEU A 18 7.26 -10.28 -1.92
C LEU A 18 8.50 -11.17 -1.83
N ALA A 19 8.35 -12.38 -1.30
CA ALA A 19 9.40 -13.37 -1.23
C ALA A 19 9.55 -14.17 -2.54
N THR A 20 8.74 -13.88 -3.55
CA THR A 20 8.86 -14.53 -4.87
C THR A 20 10.19 -14.15 -5.49
N GLU A 21 11.02 -15.16 -5.78
CA GLU A 21 12.31 -14.98 -6.45
C GLU A 21 12.11 -14.31 -7.81
N ASP A 22 13.06 -13.45 -8.18
CA ASP A 22 13.09 -12.76 -9.48
C ASP A 22 11.86 -11.87 -9.79
N LEU A 23 11.01 -11.56 -8.80
CA LEU A 23 9.82 -10.72 -8.99
C LEU A 23 10.14 -9.38 -9.68
N SER A 24 11.29 -8.78 -9.34
CA SER A 24 11.72 -7.49 -9.89
C SER A 24 12.12 -7.51 -11.37
N LYS A 25 12.25 -8.69 -11.99
CA LYS A 25 12.40 -8.80 -13.44
C LYS A 25 11.15 -8.31 -14.20
N ASN A 26 9.98 -8.47 -13.58
CA ASN A 26 8.69 -8.16 -14.20
C ASN A 26 7.91 -7.06 -13.47
N VAL A 27 8.25 -6.76 -12.22
CA VAL A 27 7.53 -5.79 -11.38
C VAL A 27 8.49 -4.69 -10.90
N GLY A 28 8.31 -3.47 -11.45
CA GLY A 28 9.10 -2.30 -11.05
C GLY A 28 8.54 -1.54 -9.84
N GLY A 29 7.28 -1.79 -9.47
CA GLY A 29 6.68 -1.13 -8.32
C GLY A 29 5.48 -1.86 -7.72
N MET A 30 5.19 -1.58 -6.46
CA MET A 30 4.06 -2.18 -5.73
C MET A 30 3.35 -1.14 -4.86
N ILE A 31 2.02 -1.07 -5.00
CA ILE A 31 1.17 -0.15 -4.23
C ILE A 31 0.69 -0.86 -2.95
N LEU A 32 1.07 -0.31 -1.79
CA LEU A 32 0.64 -0.80 -0.49
C LEU A 32 -0.63 -0.08 -0.02
N SER A 33 -1.45 -0.77 0.77
CA SER A 33 -2.47 -0.10 1.58
C SER A 33 -1.79 0.56 2.77
N LYS A 34 -2.40 1.63 3.31
CA LYS A 34 -1.89 2.31 4.51
C LYS A 34 -1.59 1.34 5.65
N GLU A 35 -2.52 0.44 5.94
CA GLU A 35 -2.40 -0.57 6.99
C GLU A 35 -1.17 -1.46 6.82
N SER A 36 -0.71 -1.68 5.59
CA SER A 36 0.43 -2.55 5.32
C SER A 36 1.75 -1.81 5.17
N ALA A 37 1.69 -0.52 4.86
CA ALA A 37 2.86 0.36 4.97
C ALA A 37 3.31 0.53 6.43
N GLU A 38 2.38 0.42 7.39
CA GLU A 38 2.66 0.58 8.82
C GLU A 38 3.00 -0.74 9.56
N LYS A 39 3.16 -1.86 8.84
CA LYS A 39 3.31 -3.22 9.43
C LYS A 39 4.64 -3.90 9.13
N ASN A 40 5.06 -4.76 10.07
CA ASN A 40 6.26 -5.58 9.99
C ASN A 40 5.99 -6.99 9.40
N CYS A 41 7.00 -7.54 8.75
CA CYS A 41 7.05 -8.93 8.29
C CYS A 41 7.43 -9.89 9.43
N LEU A 42 7.36 -11.21 9.17
CA LEU A 42 7.75 -12.26 10.14
C LEU A 42 9.20 -12.12 10.61
N SER A 43 10.07 -11.59 9.74
CA SER A 43 11.48 -11.33 10.03
C SER A 43 11.72 -10.06 10.87
N GLY A 44 10.66 -9.31 11.22
CA GLY A 44 10.77 -8.00 11.88
C GLY A 44 11.01 -6.83 10.91
N THR A 45 11.32 -7.10 9.65
CA THR A 45 11.56 -6.09 8.59
C THR A 45 10.24 -5.48 8.12
N MET A 46 10.17 -4.16 7.92
CA MET A 46 8.96 -3.54 7.37
C MET A 46 8.76 -3.90 5.90
N PHE A 47 7.51 -3.98 5.42
CA PHE A 47 7.24 -4.18 3.98
C PHE A 47 7.83 -3.05 3.12
N THR A 48 7.92 -1.85 3.70
CA THR A 48 8.54 -0.67 3.10
C THR A 48 10.04 -0.81 2.89
N GLU A 49 10.72 -1.66 3.68
CA GLU A 49 12.15 -1.95 3.60
C GLU A 49 12.45 -3.15 2.68
N MET A 50 11.53 -4.13 2.61
CA MET A 50 11.71 -5.31 1.74
C MET A 50 11.65 -4.96 0.24
N LEU A 51 10.80 -4.01 -0.14
CA LEU A 51 10.57 -3.63 -1.54
C LEU A 51 11.81 -3.00 -2.20
N PRO A 52 12.48 -2.00 -1.60
CA PRO A 52 13.72 -1.42 -2.13
C PRO A 52 14.85 -2.44 -2.24
N ASN A 53 14.98 -3.36 -1.28
CA ASN A 53 16.00 -4.42 -1.30
C ASN A 53 15.85 -5.33 -2.54
N ASN A 54 14.62 -5.47 -3.03
CA ASN A 54 14.32 -6.23 -4.24
C ASN A 54 14.28 -5.36 -5.52
N ARG A 55 14.70 -4.08 -5.46
CA ARG A 55 14.62 -3.09 -6.56
C ARG A 55 13.20 -2.77 -7.02
N ILE A 56 12.23 -2.88 -6.13
CA ILE A 56 10.82 -2.58 -6.39
C ILE A 56 10.47 -1.26 -5.72
N VAL A 57 9.96 -0.29 -6.48
CA VAL A 57 9.50 0.99 -5.94
C VAL A 57 8.20 0.79 -5.19
N SER A 58 8.13 1.25 -3.94
CA SER A 58 6.86 1.22 -3.24
C SER A 58 6.04 2.48 -3.48
N GLY A 59 4.75 2.28 -3.68
CA GLY A 59 3.73 3.33 -3.63
C GLY A 59 2.72 3.06 -2.53
N MET A 60 1.87 4.05 -2.24
CA MET A 60 0.76 3.89 -1.31
C MET A 60 -0.52 4.39 -1.94
N ASN A 61 -1.61 3.62 -1.79
CA ASN A 61 -2.92 4.13 -2.15
C ASN A 61 -3.33 5.23 -1.14
N VAL A 62 -3.60 6.43 -1.65
CA VAL A 62 -3.99 7.61 -0.87
C VAL A 62 -5.46 7.98 -1.03
N ASP A 63 -6.20 7.24 -1.85
CA ASP A 63 -7.64 7.41 -2.01
C ASP A 63 -8.36 7.18 -0.68
N GLY A 64 -9.46 7.89 -0.46
CA GLY A 64 -10.37 7.59 0.63
C GLY A 64 -11.54 6.74 0.15
N LYS A 65 -12.64 6.77 0.89
CA LYS A 65 -13.82 5.98 0.57
C LYS A 65 -14.56 6.56 -0.63
N LEU A 66 -15.25 5.68 -1.33
CA LEU A 66 -16.28 6.05 -2.30
C LEU A 66 -17.51 6.57 -1.54
N HIS A 67 -18.09 7.62 -2.08
CA HIS A 67 -19.32 8.22 -1.60
C HIS A 67 -20.29 8.36 -2.78
N SER A 68 -21.58 8.13 -2.55
CA SER A 68 -22.58 8.38 -3.59
C SER A 68 -22.51 9.83 -4.04
N PHE A 69 -22.53 10.05 -5.35
CA PHE A 69 -22.50 11.38 -5.92
C PHE A 69 -23.92 11.94 -5.97
N TYR A 70 -24.27 12.73 -4.94
CA TYR A 70 -25.63 13.23 -4.74
C TYR A 70 -26.14 14.17 -5.84
N GLU A 71 -25.25 14.75 -6.64
CA GLU A 71 -25.59 15.64 -7.77
C GLU A 71 -25.61 14.89 -9.12
N GLY A 72 -25.27 13.60 -9.13
CA GLY A 72 -25.14 12.77 -10.33
C GLY A 72 -26.33 11.87 -10.62
N ALA A 73 -26.14 10.98 -11.59
CA ALA A 73 -27.10 9.92 -11.90
C ALA A 73 -27.09 8.82 -10.80
N PRO A 74 -28.20 8.07 -10.63
CA PRO A 74 -28.25 6.97 -9.69
C PRO A 74 -27.13 5.94 -9.94
N GLY A 75 -26.32 5.68 -8.91
CA GLY A 75 -25.18 4.75 -8.98
C GLY A 75 -23.83 5.40 -9.27
N GLU A 76 -23.76 6.71 -9.51
CA GLU A 76 -22.49 7.42 -9.60
C GLU A 76 -21.86 7.62 -8.21
N GLU A 77 -20.54 7.52 -8.15
CA GLU A 77 -19.75 7.64 -6.93
C GLU A 77 -18.58 8.60 -7.11
N ILE A 78 -18.17 9.25 -6.03
CA ILE A 78 -17.01 10.14 -5.95
C ILE A 78 -16.03 9.64 -4.87
N THR A 79 -14.73 9.73 -5.17
CA THR A 79 -13.67 9.37 -4.24
C THR A 79 -13.28 10.55 -3.36
N ALA A 80 -13.45 10.43 -2.04
CA ALA A 80 -13.01 11.45 -1.11
C ALA A 80 -11.51 11.31 -0.79
N SER A 81 -10.64 12.16 -1.34
CA SER A 81 -9.19 12.10 -1.02
C SER A 81 -8.55 13.47 -0.76
N MET A 82 -9.05 14.53 -1.40
CA MET A 82 -8.33 15.78 -1.58
C MET A 82 -7.98 16.55 -0.30
N GLY A 83 -8.81 16.48 0.76
CA GLY A 83 -8.54 17.17 2.03
C GLY A 83 -7.35 16.61 2.81
N ARG A 84 -7.06 15.31 2.68
CA ARG A 84 -5.98 14.62 3.40
C ARG A 84 -4.61 14.71 2.70
N LEU A 85 -4.59 15.06 1.41
CA LEU A 85 -3.37 15.07 0.60
C LEU A 85 -2.44 16.25 0.91
N ARG A 86 -2.95 17.37 1.44
CA ARG A 86 -2.13 18.57 1.70
C ARG A 86 -1.15 18.40 2.86
N GLY A 87 -1.52 17.67 3.92
CA GLY A 87 -0.62 17.38 5.05
C GLY A 87 0.13 16.05 4.94
N GLY A 88 -0.48 15.04 4.32
CA GLY A 88 0.06 13.67 4.28
C GLY A 88 1.27 13.46 3.36
N ARG A 89 1.39 14.21 2.26
CA ARG A 89 2.51 14.03 1.29
C ARG A 89 3.89 14.31 1.90
N ALA A 90 4.00 15.30 2.77
CA ALA A 90 5.29 15.67 3.38
C ALA A 90 5.83 14.56 4.30
N ALA A 91 4.95 13.97 5.12
CA ALA A 91 5.31 12.85 6.00
C ALA A 91 5.64 11.57 5.21
N LEU A 92 4.92 11.32 4.10
CA LEU A 92 5.15 10.15 3.25
C LEU A 92 6.46 10.26 2.46
N LEU A 93 6.85 11.43 1.98
CA LEU A 93 8.16 11.59 1.34
C LEU A 93 9.31 11.43 2.34
N GLN A 94 9.14 11.89 3.58
CA GLN A 94 10.15 11.78 4.64
C GLN A 94 10.39 10.34 5.13
N ALA A 95 9.34 9.53 5.26
CA ALA A 95 9.48 8.14 5.70
C ALA A 95 10.05 7.19 4.62
N TRP A 96 10.18 7.66 3.38
CA TRP A 96 10.53 6.86 2.20
C TRP A 96 11.75 7.37 1.43
N LEU A 97 12.34 8.48 1.86
CA LEU A 97 13.66 8.91 1.38
C LEU A 97 14.73 8.15 2.19
N PRO A 98 15.71 7.50 1.54
CA PRO A 98 16.87 7.01 2.27
C PRO A 98 17.52 8.22 2.95
N LEU A 99 17.73 8.12 4.26
CA LEU A 99 18.58 9.07 4.99
C LEU A 99 19.97 8.95 4.34
N VAL A 100 20.32 9.94 3.53
CA VAL A 100 21.69 10.19 3.07
C VAL A 100 22.45 10.85 4.20
#